data_AF-A0A6P5GCM9-F1
#
_entry.id   AF-A0A6P5GCM9-F1
#
_cell.length_a   1.000
_cell.length_b   1.000
_cell.length_c   1.000
_cell.angle_alpha   90.00
_cell.angle_beta   90.00
_cell.angle_gamma   90.00
#
_symmetry.space_group_name_H-M   'P 1'
#
loop_
_entity.id
_entity.type
_entity.pdbx_description
1 polymer ?
#
loop_
_entity_poly.entity_id
_entity_poly.type
_entity_poly.pdbx_seq_one_letter_code
_entity_poly.pdbx_strand_id
1 'polypeptide(L)'
;MVYHCLSFSVSTRYVYWKLYSNFGIPITYGHEELTVCEDIDQVHAVVEKYPPYQPIFTKMSYGETQMLDEGLFMKKSCITFLLIILMQFQYAVFFGYIRLREQEMRNLMWISECVAQNQNVEGS
;
A
#
# COMPACT_ATOMS: atom_id res chain seq x y z
N MET A 1 29.28 13.93 20.62
CA MET A 1 28.24 12.88 20.41
C MET A 1 27.01 13.39 19.67
N VAL A 2 26.51 14.61 19.93
CA VAL A 2 25.31 15.17 19.26
C VAL A 2 25.46 15.28 17.73
N TYR A 3 26.60 15.77 17.23
CA TYR A 3 26.85 15.88 15.78
C TYR A 3 26.91 14.52 15.06
N HIS A 4 27.43 13.48 15.72
CA HIS A 4 27.50 12.14 15.14
C HIS A 4 26.11 11.48 15.08
N CYS A 5 25.24 11.76 16.06
CA CYS A 5 23.85 11.32 16.07
C CYS A 5 23.01 12.06 15.00
N LEU A 6 23.24 13.37 14.83
CA LEU A 6 22.59 14.17 13.78
C LEU A 6 23.02 13.73 12.38
N SER A 7 24.32 13.48 12.15
CA SER A 7 24.82 12.99 10.86
C SER A 7 24.29 11.60 10.52
N PHE A 8 24.12 10.71 11.52
CA PHE A 8 23.50 9.40 11.32
C PHE A 8 22.01 9.55 10.95
N SER A 9 21.24 10.33 11.71
CA SER A 9 19.81 10.59 11.44
C SER A 9 19.55 11.27 10.08
N VAL A 10 20.40 12.21 9.68
CA VAL A 10 20.32 12.89 8.37
C VAL A 10 20.70 11.94 7.23
N SER A 11 21.72 11.10 7.41
CA SER A 11 22.12 10.10 6.41
C SER A 11 21.03 9.05 6.19
N THR A 12 20.37 8.57 7.25
CA THR A 12 19.27 7.60 7.12
C THR A 12 18.07 8.22 6.39
N ARG A 13 17.72 9.48 6.69
CA ARG A 13 16.63 10.21 6.00
C ARG A 13 16.89 10.40 4.50
N TYR A 14 18.12 10.70 4.11
CA TYR A 14 18.51 10.83 2.69
C TYR A 14 18.41 9.50 1.92
N VAL A 15 18.62 8.36 2.59
CA VAL A 15 18.47 7.02 2.01
C VAL A 15 16.99 6.69 1.78
N TYR A 16 16.10 7.03 2.72
CA TYR A 16 14.66 6.82 2.55
C TYR A 16 14.07 7.63 1.39
N TRP A 17 14.52 8.88 1.21
CA TRP A 17 14.05 9.70 0.11
C TRP A 17 14.31 9.06 -1.26
N LYS A 18 15.46 8.40 -1.41
CA LYS A 18 15.87 7.73 -2.65
C LYS A 18 15.12 6.43 -2.94
N LEU A 19 14.40 5.88 -1.97
CA LEU A 19 13.55 4.70 -2.12
C LEU A 19 12.16 5.03 -2.65
N TYR A 20 11.73 6.31 -2.57
CA TYR A 20 10.44 6.71 -3.10
C TYR A 20 10.45 6.80 -4.62
N SER A 21 9.32 6.40 -5.21
CA SER A 21 9.11 6.54 -6.64
C SER A 21 8.94 8.01 -7.03
N ASN A 22 9.58 8.45 -8.10
CA ASN A 22 9.46 9.82 -8.61
C ASN A 22 8.15 10.09 -9.39
N PHE A 23 7.18 9.18 -9.34
CA PHE A 23 5.89 9.32 -10.00
C PHE A 23 4.72 9.03 -9.05
N GLY A 24 3.59 9.71 -9.27
CA GLY A 24 2.37 9.54 -8.49
C GLY A 24 1.84 10.85 -7.92
N ILE A 25 0.72 10.77 -7.20
CA ILE A 25 0.05 11.91 -6.56
C ILE A 25 0.88 12.53 -5.39
N PRO A 26 1.63 11.77 -4.57
CA PRO A 26 2.32 12.35 -3.41
C PRO A 26 3.65 13.07 -3.72
N ILE A 27 4.03 13.21 -5.00
CA ILE A 27 5.36 13.68 -5.42
C ILE A 27 5.67 15.15 -5.14
N THR A 28 4.67 16.01 -4.94
CA THR A 28 4.91 17.47 -4.85
C THR A 28 5.38 17.91 -3.47
N TYR A 29 4.77 17.40 -2.40
CA TYR A 29 5.13 17.74 -1.01
C TYR A 29 5.08 16.54 -0.05
N GLY A 30 4.48 15.42 -0.47
CA GLY A 30 4.27 14.27 0.43
C GLY A 30 5.54 13.53 0.77
N HIS A 31 6.51 13.41 -0.15
CA HIS A 31 7.77 12.72 0.14
C HIS A 31 8.64 13.44 1.17
N GLU A 32 8.69 14.78 1.12
CA GLU A 32 9.46 15.55 2.11
C GLU A 32 8.85 15.40 3.50
N GLU A 33 7.53 15.50 3.63
CA GLU A 33 6.84 15.31 4.91
C GLU A 33 6.96 13.87 5.43
N LEU A 34 6.85 12.86 4.55
CA LEU A 34 6.99 11.45 4.93
C LEU A 34 8.42 11.07 5.36
N THR A 35 9.45 11.68 4.77
CA THR A 35 10.85 11.41 5.18
C THR A 35 11.19 11.90 6.59
N VAL A 36 10.38 12.80 7.14
CA VAL A 36 10.58 13.38 8.48
C VAL A 36 9.70 12.67 9.52
N CYS A 37 8.68 11.91 9.11
CA CYS A 37 7.79 11.21 10.02
C CYS A 37 8.52 10.13 10.83
N GLU A 38 8.33 10.14 12.15
CA GLU A 38 8.90 9.13 13.06
C GLU A 38 7.84 8.14 13.57
N ASP A 39 6.56 8.55 13.60
CA ASP A 39 5.44 7.78 14.14
C ASP A 39 4.31 7.57 13.13
N ILE A 40 3.50 6.52 13.36
CA ILE A 40 2.39 6.15 12.48
C ILE A 40 1.30 7.22 12.40
N ASP A 41 1.09 7.98 13.48
CA ASP A 41 0.11 9.07 13.52
C ASP A 41 0.54 10.26 12.63
N GLN A 42 1.85 10.52 12.55
CA GLN A 42 2.42 11.54 11.67
C GLN A 42 2.26 11.13 10.20
N VAL A 43 2.50 9.85 9.90
CA VAL A 43 2.26 9.29 8.56
C VAL A 43 0.77 9.39 8.19
N HIS A 44 -0.13 9.07 9.11
CA HIS A 44 -1.56 9.19 8.89
C HIS A 44 -1.96 10.62 8.55
N ALA A 45 -1.50 11.62 9.32
CA ALA A 45 -1.80 13.04 9.08
C ALA A 45 -1.31 13.55 7.72
N VAL A 46 -0.16 13.07 7.23
CA VAL A 46 0.36 13.42 5.90
C VAL A 46 -0.47 12.78 4.80
N VAL A 47 -0.77 11.48 4.93
CA VAL A 47 -1.60 10.75 3.96
C VAL A 47 -3.04 11.27 3.96
N GLU A 48 -3.50 11.84 5.08
CA GLU A 48 -4.85 12.37 5.22
C GLU A 48 -5.13 13.49 4.20
N LYS A 49 -4.10 14.28 3.85
CA LYS A 49 -4.19 15.38 2.89
C LYS A 49 -4.58 14.94 1.47
N TYR A 50 -4.50 13.64 1.16
CA TYR A 50 -4.74 13.11 -0.17
C TYR A 50 -6.07 12.34 -0.26
N PRO A 51 -7.09 12.89 -0.96
CA PRO A 51 -8.42 12.28 -1.10
C PRO A 51 -8.49 10.82 -1.58
N PRO A 52 -7.62 10.32 -2.48
CA PRO A 52 -7.70 8.91 -2.89
C PRO A 52 -7.20 7.92 -1.83
N TYR A 53 -6.41 8.37 -0.86
CA TYR A 53 -5.86 7.54 0.21
C TYR A 53 -6.68 7.62 1.51
N GLN A 54 -7.41 8.73 1.72
CA GLN A 54 -8.41 8.91 2.78
C GLN A 54 -9.20 7.65 3.15
N PRO A 55 -10.01 7.06 2.23
CA PRO A 55 -10.89 5.95 2.58
C PRO A 55 -10.15 4.64 2.93
N ILE A 56 -8.86 4.55 2.60
CA ILE A 56 -8.01 3.41 2.96
C ILE A 56 -7.66 3.51 4.44
N PHE A 57 -7.26 4.68 4.91
CA PHE A 57 -6.86 4.87 6.30
C PHE A 57 -8.05 5.06 7.26
N THR A 58 -9.17 5.65 6.81
CA THR A 58 -10.38 5.72 7.63
C THR A 58 -10.88 4.33 8.03
N LYS A 59 -10.84 3.36 7.11
CA LYS A 59 -11.29 1.97 7.38
C LYS A 59 -10.40 1.22 8.35
N MET A 60 -9.10 1.52 8.37
CA MET A 60 -8.16 0.99 9.36
C MET A 60 -8.49 1.48 10.77
N SER A 61 -8.86 2.76 10.93
CA SER A 61 -9.18 3.35 12.24
C SER A 61 -10.37 2.68 12.94
N TYR A 62 -11.25 1.99 12.18
CA TYR A 62 -12.41 1.27 12.70
C TYR A 62 -12.11 -0.13 13.30
N GLY A 63 -10.84 -0.52 13.41
CA GLY A 63 -10.47 -1.77 14.07
C GLY A 63 -10.75 -3.02 13.24
N GLU A 64 -11.02 -2.89 11.94
CA GLU A 64 -10.91 -4.01 11.02
C GLU A 64 -9.43 -4.39 10.92
N THR A 65 -9.02 -5.48 11.57
CA THR A 65 -7.68 -6.11 11.48
C THR A 65 -7.40 -6.67 10.09
N GLN A 66 -7.92 -6.07 9.02
CA GLN A 66 -7.43 -6.34 7.69
C GLN A 66 -6.09 -5.62 7.59
N MET A 67 -5.01 -6.38 7.48
CA MET A 67 -3.68 -5.84 7.21
C MET A 67 -3.79 -4.82 6.06
N LEU A 68 -3.24 -3.61 6.28
CA LEU A 68 -3.16 -2.50 5.32
C LEU A 68 -2.91 -2.96 3.88
N ASP A 69 -1.98 -3.89 3.79
CA ASP A 69 -1.43 -4.41 2.56
C ASP A 69 -2.44 -5.32 1.85
N GLU A 70 -2.99 -6.32 2.56
CA GLU A 70 -3.78 -7.40 1.97
C GLU A 70 -5.23 -7.01 1.66
N GLY A 71 -5.88 -6.22 2.51
CA GLY A 71 -7.32 -5.96 2.39
C GLY A 71 -7.66 -4.76 1.51
N LEU A 72 -6.97 -3.63 1.73
CA LEU A 72 -7.40 -2.35 1.20
C LEU A 72 -6.59 -1.93 -0.04
N PHE A 73 -5.27 -2.08 -0.02
CA PHE A 73 -4.43 -1.75 -1.17
C PHE A 73 -4.64 -2.74 -2.33
N MET A 74 -4.70 -4.04 -2.03
CA MET A 74 -5.00 -5.07 -3.04
C MET A 74 -6.39 -4.87 -3.65
N LYS A 75 -7.41 -4.59 -2.84
CA LYS A 75 -8.78 -4.36 -3.33
C LYS A 75 -8.88 -3.11 -4.20
N LYS A 76 -8.26 -2.00 -3.78
CA LYS A 76 -8.22 -0.77 -4.58
C LYS A 76 -7.50 -1.01 -5.91
N SER A 77 -6.38 -1.73 -5.90
CA SER A 77 -5.62 -2.08 -7.09
C SER A 77 -6.42 -2.96 -8.05
N CYS A 78 -7.11 -3.99 -7.54
CA CYS A 78 -7.99 -4.86 -8.33
C CYS A 78 -9.09 -4.07 -9.06
N ILE A 79 -9.77 -3.16 -8.36
CA ILE A 79 -10.78 -2.28 -8.96
C ILE A 79 -10.17 -1.42 -10.08
N THR A 80 -8.99 -0.84 -9.86
CA THR A 80 -8.30 -0.05 -10.90
C THR A 80 -7.96 -0.90 -12.13
N PHE A 81 -7.46 -2.13 -11.94
CA PHE A 81 -7.15 -3.03 -13.05
C PHE A 81 -8.39 -3.48 -13.82
N LEU A 82 -9.51 -3.73 -13.13
CA LEU A 82 -10.79 -4.03 -13.77
C LEU A 82 -11.26 -2.86 -14.63
N LEU A 83 -11.17 -1.62 -14.14
CA LEU A 83 -11.51 -0.43 -14.93
C LEU A 83 -10.63 -0.30 -16.19
N ILE A 84 -9.34 -0.63 -16.08
CA ILE A 84 -8.41 -0.62 -17.22
C ILE A 84 -8.82 -1.66 -18.28
N ILE A 85 -9.28 -2.85 -17.86
CA ILE A 85 -9.75 -3.90 -18.80
C ILE A 85 -11.02 -3.49 -19.54
N LEU A 86 -11.88 -2.69 -18.92
CA LEU A 86 -13.11 -2.21 -19.55
C LEU A 86 -12.86 -1.17 -20.65
N MET A 87 -11.68 -0.54 -20.68
CA MET A 87 -11.31 0.41 -21.73
C MET A 87 -10.91 -0.33 -23.01
N GLN A 88 -11.52 0.04 -24.13
CA GLN A 88 -11.21 -0.52 -25.45
C GLN A 88 -10.00 0.19 -26.08
N PHE A 89 -9.24 -0.55 -26.89
CA PHE A 89 -8.12 -0.04 -27.71
C PHE A 89 -6.94 0.60 -26.94
N GLN A 90 -6.59 0.06 -25.75
CA GLN A 90 -5.44 0.52 -24.98
C GLN A 90 -4.49 -0.65 -24.62
N TYR A 91 -3.18 -0.44 -24.71
CA TYR A 91 -2.19 -1.44 -24.30
C TYR A 91 -2.18 -1.73 -22.80
N ALA A 92 -2.76 -0.82 -21.99
CA ALA A 92 -2.89 -0.98 -20.54
C ALA A 92 -3.71 -2.22 -20.14
N VAL A 93 -4.59 -2.71 -21.03
CA VAL A 93 -5.39 -3.92 -20.81
C VAL A 93 -4.50 -5.14 -20.55
N PHE A 94 -3.36 -5.26 -21.25
CA PHE A 94 -2.42 -6.37 -21.03
C PHE A 94 -1.79 -6.30 -19.64
N PHE A 95 -1.39 -5.11 -19.19
CA PHE A 95 -0.85 -4.90 -17.85
C PHE A 95 -1.88 -5.21 -16.77
N GLY A 96 -3.12 -4.71 -16.92
CA GLY A 96 -4.22 -5.01 -16.00
C GLY A 96 -4.53 -6.50 -15.91
N TYR A 97 -4.56 -7.20 -17.05
CA TYR A 97 -4.79 -8.64 -17.11
C TYR A 97 -3.73 -9.44 -16.34
N ILE A 98 -2.44 -9.18 -16.59
CA ILE A 98 -1.34 -9.89 -15.92
C ILE A 98 -1.42 -9.67 -14.40
N ARG A 99 -1.62 -8.42 -13.95
CA ARG A 99 -1.73 -8.09 -12.52
C ARG A 99 -2.91 -8.75 -11.83
N LEU A 100 -4.06 -8.86 -12.51
CA LEU A 100 -5.22 -9.58 -11.97
C LEU A 100 -4.97 -11.08 -11.85
N ARG A 101 -4.29 -11.69 -12.83
CA ARG A 101 -3.92 -13.12 -12.78
C ARG A 101 -2.91 -13.41 -11.67
N GLU A 102 -1.95 -12.51 -11.43
CA GLU A 102 -1.04 -12.61 -10.28
C GLU A 102 -1.82 -12.58 -8.94
N GLN A 103 -2.83 -11.71 -8.83
CA GLN A 103 -3.67 -11.65 -7.63
C GLN A 103 -4.54 -12.91 -7.46
N GLU A 104 -5.10 -13.43 -8.54
CA GLU A 104 -5.86 -14.68 -8.53
C GLU A 104 -4.99 -15.85 -8.04
N MET A 105 -3.74 -15.94 -8.51
CA MET A 105 -2.80 -16.97 -8.07
C MET A 105 -2.46 -16.84 -6.58
N ARG A 106 -2.21 -15.62 -6.08
CA ARG A 106 -2.01 -15.37 -4.63
C ARG A 106 -3.23 -15.78 -3.82
N ASN A 107 -4.44 -15.46 -4.28
CA ASN A 107 -5.69 -15.83 -3.60
C ASN A 107 -5.84 -17.35 -3.53
N LEU A 108 -5.58 -18.06 -4.63
CA LEU A 108 -5.65 -19.52 -4.67
C LEU A 108 -4.61 -20.17 -3.77
N MET A 109 -3.38 -19.65 -3.76
CA MET A 109 -2.31 -20.10 -2.87
C MET A 109 -2.72 -19.92 -1.42
N TRP A 110 -3.21 -18.74 -1.04
CA TRP A 110 -3.68 -18.47 0.32
C TRP A 110 -4.81 -19.41 0.76
N ILE A 111 -5.83 -19.61 -0.08
CA ILE A 111 -6.91 -20.58 0.20
C ILE A 111 -6.34 -21.99 0.37
N SER A 112 -5.39 -22.39 -0.49
CA SER A 112 -4.78 -23.72 -0.40
C SER A 112 -3.98 -23.91 0.90
N GLU A 113 -3.31 -22.86 1.38
CA GLU A 113 -2.59 -22.86 2.65
C GLU A 113 -3.56 -22.96 3.83
N CYS A 114 -4.64 -22.18 3.83
CA CYS A 114 -5.69 -22.26 4.86
C CYS A 114 -6.30 -23.66 4.94
N VAL A 115 -6.59 -24.28 3.79
CA VAL A 115 -7.11 -25.66 3.71
C VAL A 115 -6.06 -26.66 4.22
N ALA A 116 -4.80 -26.53 3.80
CA ALA A 116 -3.72 -27.41 4.25
C ALA A 116 -3.46 -27.32 5.77
N GLN A 117 -3.68 -26.15 6.36
CA GLN A 117 -3.55 -25.91 7.79
C GLN A 117 -4.80 -26.34 8.60
N ASN A 118 -5.84 -26.88 7.95
CA ASN A 118 -7.14 -27.18 8.57
C ASN A 118 -7.63 -26.01 9.44
N GLN A 119 -7.44 -24.77 8.96
CA GLN A 119 -8.08 -23.59 9.53
C GLN A 119 -9.56 -23.62 9.14
N ASN A 120 -10.26 -24.65 9.61
CA ASN A 120 -11.70 -24.69 9.59
C ASN A 120 -12.15 -23.59 10.54
N VAL A 121 -13.05 -22.71 10.09
CA VAL A 121 -13.71 -21.74 10.96
C VAL A 121 -14.64 -22.52 11.92
N GLU A 122 -14.05 -23.22 12.88
CA GLU A 122 -14.75 -23.75 14.05
C GLU A 122 -14.60 -22.72 15.16
N GLY A 123 -15.61 -21.87 15.30
CA GLY A 123 -15.71 -20.89 16.38
C GLY A 123 -16.50 -19.65 15.96
N SER A 124 -17.83 -19.77 16.07
CA SER A 124 -18.83 -18.73 16.38
C SER A 124 -18.36 -17.29 16.57
#